data_AF-A0A534QU10-F1
#
_entry.id   AF-A0A534QU10-F1
#
_cell.length_a   1.000
_cell.length_b   1.000
_cell.length_c   1.000
_cell.angle_alpha   90.00
_cell.angle_beta   90.00
_cell.angle_gamma   90.00
#
_symmetry.space_group_name_H-M   'P 1'
#
loop_
_entity.id
_entity.type
_entity.pdbx_description
1 polymer ?
#
loop_
_entity_poly.entity_id
_entity_poly.type
_entity_poly.pdbx_seq_one_letter_code
_entity_poly.pdbx_strand_id
1 'polypeptide(L)'
;MSVVRRHLALSCAISTTLLALAPDAAVATLNVGPIQLSGNLQSQNLVRSADQESYAFIQNRNTLHLQLDYDWLQAGKFYNKYNIPFLASSHLFIKYRGAYDSIYDTTPGILEKEDIHGRAYGGLNFFEFAKLEGFQRKTFSIDGFSQSTRDALKFENQLREAYADIKFRGIPLTVRAGRQQIVWGETDNFRMLDRANP
;
A
#
# COMPACT_ATOMS: atom_id res chain seq x y z
N MET A 1 -11.03 9.63 52.64
CA MET A 1 -11.14 8.47 51.71
C MET A 1 -11.40 8.85 50.25
N SER A 2 -11.71 10.11 49.90
CA SER A 2 -12.00 10.51 48.51
C SER A 2 -10.76 10.80 47.64
N VAL A 3 -9.68 11.30 48.24
CA VAL A 3 -8.44 11.71 47.55
C VAL A 3 -7.70 10.49 46.98
N VAL A 4 -7.59 9.40 47.76
CA VAL A 4 -6.93 8.16 47.33
C VAL A 4 -7.64 7.53 46.12
N ARG A 5 -8.98 7.56 46.06
CA ARG A 5 -9.76 7.05 44.92
C ARG A 5 -9.54 7.88 43.65
N ARG A 6 -9.36 9.20 43.77
CA ARG A 6 -9.10 10.10 42.63
C ARG A 6 -7.70 9.87 42.06
N HIS A 7 -6.69 9.71 42.90
CA HIS A 7 -5.34 9.37 42.43
C HIS A 7 -5.29 7.99 41.78
N LEU A 8 -6.01 7.01 42.31
CA LEU A 8 -6.06 5.66 41.73
C LEU A 8 -6.77 5.65 40.37
N ALA A 9 -7.86 6.40 40.22
CA ALA A 9 -8.54 6.58 38.93
C ALA A 9 -7.66 7.31 37.89
N LEU A 10 -6.92 8.34 38.32
CA LEU A 10 -6.00 9.08 37.46
C LEU A 10 -4.84 8.20 37.00
N SER A 11 -4.25 7.42 37.92
CA SER A 11 -3.19 6.46 37.61
C SER A 11 -3.69 5.35 36.68
N CYS A 12 -4.89 4.84 36.87
CA CYS A 12 -5.49 3.87 35.95
C CYS A 12 -5.69 4.48 34.55
N ALA A 13 -6.19 5.70 34.44
CA ALA A 13 -6.39 6.40 33.17
C ALA A 13 -5.06 6.68 32.45
N ILE A 14 -4.03 7.09 33.18
CA ILE A 14 -2.69 7.31 32.64
C ILE A 14 -2.10 5.98 32.16
N SER A 15 -2.25 4.89 32.93
CA SER A 15 -1.78 3.57 32.53
C SER A 15 -2.50 3.01 31.30
N THR A 16 -3.82 3.16 31.18
CA THR A 16 -4.53 2.75 29.94
C THR A 16 -4.14 3.60 28.75
N THR A 17 -3.91 4.90 28.95
CA THR A 17 -3.47 5.79 27.87
C THR A 17 -2.04 5.44 27.44
N LEU A 18 -1.14 5.13 28.38
CA LEU A 18 0.22 4.67 28.09
C LEU A 18 0.26 3.28 27.44
N LEU A 19 -0.66 2.37 27.77
CA LEU A 19 -0.81 1.09 27.07
C LEU A 19 -1.38 1.26 25.65
N ALA A 20 -2.31 2.21 25.44
CA ALA A 20 -2.85 2.51 24.12
C ALA A 20 -1.86 3.28 23.21
N LEU A 21 -0.88 3.96 23.81
CA LEU A 21 0.20 4.68 23.12
C LEU A 21 1.51 3.87 23.07
N ALA A 22 1.55 2.67 23.66
CA ALA A 22 2.70 1.80 23.54
C ALA A 22 2.85 1.46 22.06
N PRO A 23 4.03 1.67 21.44
CA PRO A 23 4.24 1.23 20.08
C PRO A 23 4.03 -0.28 20.06
N ASP A 24 3.08 -0.75 19.25
CA ASP A 24 3.02 -2.17 18.90
C ASP A 24 4.43 -2.55 18.44
N ALA A 25 5.01 -3.56 19.07
CA ALA A 25 6.26 -4.14 18.60
C ALA A 25 5.98 -4.64 17.18
N ALA A 26 6.24 -3.80 16.19
CA ALA A 26 6.04 -4.13 14.80
C ALA A 26 7.10 -5.18 14.45
N VAL A 27 6.74 -6.44 14.63
CA VAL A 27 7.45 -7.60 14.07
C VAL A 27 7.22 -7.56 12.56
N ALA A 28 7.80 -6.55 11.91
CA ALA A 28 7.69 -6.30 10.48
C ALA A 28 8.60 -7.22 9.67
N THR A 29 9.36 -8.08 10.33
CA THR A 29 10.30 -9.02 9.71
C THR A 29 10.38 -10.30 10.52
N LEU A 30 10.03 -11.42 9.88
CA LEU A 30 10.15 -12.77 10.38
C LEU A 30 11.35 -13.43 9.71
N ASN A 31 12.35 -13.79 10.51
CA ASN A 31 13.54 -14.50 10.04
C ASN A 31 13.48 -15.94 10.55
N VAL A 32 13.34 -16.90 9.64
CA VAL A 32 13.29 -18.33 9.95
C VAL A 32 14.30 -19.06 9.08
N GLY A 33 15.52 -19.17 9.60
CA GLY A 33 16.64 -19.82 8.90
C GLY A 33 16.97 -19.11 7.57
N PRO A 34 16.89 -19.79 6.42
CA PRO A 34 17.20 -19.20 5.12
C PRO A 34 16.09 -18.31 4.55
N ILE A 35 14.93 -18.25 5.21
CA ILE A 35 13.77 -17.47 4.78
C ILE A 35 13.64 -16.22 5.63
N GLN A 36 13.55 -15.07 4.97
CA GLN A 36 13.18 -13.81 5.56
C GLN A 36 11.91 -13.30 4.89
N LEU A 37 10.87 -13.11 5.70
CA LEU A 37 9.60 -12.52 5.27
C LEU A 37 9.43 -11.19 5.97
N SER A 38 9.31 -10.11 5.21
CA SER A 38 9.09 -8.78 5.74
C SER A 38 7.93 -8.08 5.04
N GLY A 39 7.43 -7.02 5.66
CA GLY A 39 6.32 -6.29 5.08
C GLY A 39 5.77 -5.22 5.98
N ASN A 40 4.75 -4.54 5.48
CA ASN A 40 3.96 -3.62 6.26
C ASN A 40 2.50 -3.64 5.81
N LEU A 41 1.63 -3.19 6.70
CA LEU A 41 0.23 -2.91 6.40
C LEU A 41 0.01 -1.42 6.67
N GLN A 42 -0.50 -0.71 5.67
CA GLN A 42 -0.81 0.70 5.73
C GLN A 42 -2.30 0.91 5.52
N SER A 43 -2.94 1.68 6.38
CA SER A 43 -4.31 2.14 6.18
C SER A 43 -4.30 3.64 5.89
N GLN A 44 -5.02 4.06 4.85
CA GLN A 44 -5.13 5.44 4.42
C GLN A 44 -6.60 5.81 4.29
N ASN A 45 -7.00 6.90 4.94
CA ASN A 45 -8.30 7.53 4.77
C ASN A 45 -8.08 8.90 4.14
N LEU A 46 -8.78 9.21 3.05
CA LEU A 46 -8.73 10.52 2.42
C LEU A 46 -10.11 11.18 2.52
N VAL A 47 -10.12 12.33 3.18
CA VAL A 47 -11.25 13.25 3.21
C VAL A 47 -10.82 14.49 2.44
N ARG A 48 -11.67 14.97 1.56
CA ARG A 48 -11.52 16.27 0.91
C ARG A 48 -12.55 17.22 1.50
N SER A 49 -12.19 18.49 1.58
CA SER A 49 -13.06 19.57 2.02
C SER A 49 -12.80 20.78 1.13
N ALA A 50 -13.88 21.43 0.67
CA ALA A 50 -13.78 22.67 -0.11
C ALA A 50 -13.83 23.91 0.80
N ASP A 51 -14.53 23.79 1.94
CA ASP A 51 -14.68 24.80 2.99
C ASP A 51 -14.82 24.13 4.37
N GLN A 52 -14.89 24.91 5.46
CA GLN A 52 -14.94 24.40 6.83
C GLN A 52 -16.18 23.55 7.17
N GLU A 53 -17.25 23.64 6.38
CA GLU A 53 -18.53 22.97 6.58
C GLU A 53 -18.75 21.80 5.61
N SER A 54 -18.03 21.75 4.48
CA SER A 54 -18.14 20.70 3.47
C SER A 54 -17.02 19.67 3.57
N TYR A 55 -17.40 18.39 3.75
CA TYR A 55 -16.47 17.24 3.75
C TYR A 55 -16.98 16.12 2.83
N ALA A 56 -16.08 15.55 2.05
CA ALA A 56 -16.32 14.41 1.19
C ALA A 56 -15.31 13.30 1.51
N PHE A 57 -15.82 12.10 1.78
CA PHE A 57 -15.00 10.92 1.98
C PHE A 57 -14.67 10.31 0.61
N ILE A 58 -13.39 10.33 0.22
CA ILE A 58 -12.97 9.98 -1.14
C ILE A 58 -12.28 8.63 -1.21
N GLN A 59 -11.57 8.22 -0.15
CA GLN A 59 -10.77 7.00 -0.18
C GLN A 59 -10.71 6.34 1.19
N ASN A 60 -10.83 5.01 1.21
CA ASN A 60 -10.47 4.18 2.36
C ASN A 60 -9.66 2.99 1.86
N ARG A 61 -8.33 3.15 1.85
CA ARG A 61 -7.44 2.20 1.22
C ARG A 61 -6.52 1.53 2.24
N ASN A 62 -6.54 0.21 2.24
CA ASN A 62 -5.61 -0.62 2.97
C ASN A 62 -4.60 -1.22 1.98
N THR A 63 -3.32 -1.02 2.22
CA THR A 63 -2.23 -1.49 1.37
C THR A 63 -1.32 -2.41 2.16
N LEU A 64 -1.13 -3.62 1.64
CA LEU A 64 -0.22 -4.62 2.15
C LEU A 64 1.02 -4.65 1.25
N HIS A 65 2.20 -4.48 1.84
CA HIS A 65 3.47 -4.77 1.18
C HIS A 65 4.06 -6.03 1.78
N LEU A 66 4.47 -6.97 0.93
CA LEU A 66 5.15 -8.19 1.32
C LEU A 66 6.45 -8.30 0.54
N GLN A 67 7.49 -8.77 1.22
CA GLN A 67 8.79 -9.06 0.66
C GLN A 67 9.27 -10.39 1.23
N LEU A 68 9.67 -11.28 0.33
CA LEU A 68 10.25 -12.58 0.63
C LEU A 68 11.67 -12.62 0.07
N ASP A 69 12.60 -12.91 0.96
CA ASP A 69 14.01 -13.17 0.68
C ASP A 69 14.27 -14.63 1.05
N TYR A 70 14.77 -15.44 0.12
CA TYR A 70 14.97 -16.87 0.36
C TYR A 70 16.27 -17.42 -0.24
N ASP A 71 17.21 -17.78 0.62
CA ASP A 71 18.46 -18.47 0.27
C ASP A 71 18.29 -19.99 0.19
N TRP A 72 17.62 -20.46 -0.87
CA TRP A 72 17.24 -21.86 -1.00
C TRP A 72 18.39 -22.83 -1.31
N LEU A 73 19.52 -22.32 -1.81
CA LEU A 73 20.68 -23.07 -2.22
C LEU A 73 21.94 -22.36 -1.71
N GLN A 74 22.65 -23.02 -0.79
CA GLN A 74 23.87 -22.51 -0.20
C GLN A 74 24.98 -23.54 -0.32
N ALA A 75 26.18 -23.11 -0.72
CA ALA A 75 27.32 -24.00 -0.95
C ALA A 75 26.99 -25.19 -1.90
N GLY A 76 26.13 -24.96 -2.90
CA GLY A 76 25.64 -25.98 -3.83
C GLY A 76 24.70 -27.02 -3.22
N LYS A 77 24.22 -26.83 -1.99
CA LYS A 77 23.26 -27.71 -1.35
C LYS A 77 21.88 -27.07 -1.33
N PHE A 78 20.90 -27.74 -1.92
CA PHE A 78 19.49 -27.38 -1.86
C PHE A 78 18.85 -28.04 -0.65
N TYR A 79 18.23 -27.25 0.24
CA TYR A 79 17.62 -27.72 1.50
C TYR A 79 18.54 -28.62 2.35
N ASN A 80 19.86 -28.43 2.28
CA ASN A 80 20.87 -29.30 2.91
C ASN A 80 20.80 -30.79 2.53
N LYS A 81 20.05 -31.16 1.48
CA LYS A 81 19.82 -32.56 1.08
C LYS A 81 20.38 -32.86 -0.31
N TYR A 82 20.17 -31.98 -1.28
CA TYR A 82 20.55 -32.25 -2.66
C TYR A 82 21.78 -31.43 -3.05
N ASN A 83 22.84 -32.10 -3.50
CA ASN A 83 24.06 -31.43 -3.97
C ASN A 83 23.96 -31.16 -5.48
N ILE A 84 24.01 -29.89 -5.85
CA ILE A 84 24.03 -29.42 -7.24
C ILE A 84 25.47 -28.98 -7.55
N PRO A 85 26.21 -29.76 -8.34
CA PRO A 85 27.66 -29.59 -8.46
C PRO A 85 28.08 -28.33 -9.23
N PHE A 86 27.22 -27.83 -10.12
CA PHE A 86 27.52 -26.68 -11.00
C PHE A 86 27.05 -25.33 -10.42
N LEU A 87 26.30 -25.32 -9.32
CA LEU A 87 25.84 -24.09 -8.66
C LEU A 87 26.57 -23.89 -7.33
N ALA A 88 26.98 -22.65 -7.08
CA ALA A 88 27.57 -22.25 -5.81
C ALA A 88 26.51 -21.78 -4.81
N SER A 89 25.60 -20.90 -5.26
CA SER A 89 24.50 -20.39 -4.45
C SER A 89 23.35 -19.94 -5.35
N SER A 90 22.15 -19.91 -4.79
CA SER A 90 21.02 -19.26 -5.44
C SER A 90 20.10 -18.63 -4.40
N HIS A 91 19.59 -17.45 -4.74
CA HIS A 91 18.75 -16.61 -3.89
C HIS A 91 17.48 -16.25 -4.65
N LEU A 92 16.32 -16.40 -4.00
CA LEU A 92 15.01 -16.04 -4.54
C LEU A 92 14.49 -14.78 -3.83
N PHE A 93 14.10 -13.79 -4.62
CA PHE A 93 13.52 -12.54 -4.15
C PHE A 93 12.13 -12.33 -4.73
N ILE A 94 11.15 -12.00 -3.88
CA ILE A 94 9.79 -11.66 -4.30
C ILE A 94 9.31 -10.43 -3.54
N LYS A 95 8.76 -9.45 -4.27
CA LYS A 95 8.15 -8.24 -3.72
C LYS A 95 6.76 -8.02 -4.29
N TYR A 96 5.79 -8.03 -3.40
CA TYR A 96 4.38 -7.96 -3.70
C TYR A 96 3.70 -6.77 -3.01
N ARG A 97 2.78 -6.11 -3.71
CA ARG A 97 1.86 -5.11 -3.14
C ARG A 97 0.43 -5.51 -3.44
N GLY A 98 -0.35 -5.74 -2.39
CA GLY A 98 -1.81 -5.81 -2.49
C GLY A 98 -2.42 -4.53 -1.95
N ALA A 99 -3.50 -4.06 -2.54
CA ALA A 99 -4.29 -2.99 -1.98
C ALA A 99 -5.77 -3.29 -2.12
N TYR A 100 -6.53 -2.84 -1.13
CA TYR A 100 -7.96 -2.92 -1.07
C TYR A 100 -8.53 -1.54 -0.75
N ASP A 101 -9.46 -1.07 -1.57
CA ASP A 101 -10.14 0.20 -1.38
C ASP A 101 -11.63 -0.02 -1.12
N SER A 102 -12.07 0.23 0.12
CA SER A 102 -13.44 -0.06 0.55
C SER A 102 -14.46 0.96 0.05
N ILE A 103 -14.00 2.03 -0.63
CA ILE A 103 -14.87 3.00 -1.28
C ILE A 103 -15.78 2.35 -2.31
N TYR A 104 -15.32 1.27 -2.95
CA TYR A 104 -16.09 0.52 -3.95
C TYR A 104 -17.16 -0.40 -3.34
N ASP A 105 -17.05 -0.75 -2.05
CA ASP A 105 -18.09 -1.53 -1.35
C ASP A 105 -19.10 -0.60 -0.65
N THR A 106 -18.61 0.48 -0.02
CA THR A 106 -19.46 1.47 0.66
C THR A 106 -20.19 2.39 -0.32
N THR A 107 -19.57 2.66 -1.47
CA THR A 107 -20.06 3.58 -2.52
C THR A 107 -20.73 4.82 -1.97
N PRO A 108 -20.00 5.67 -1.22
CA PRO A 108 -20.58 6.87 -0.68
C PRO A 108 -21.11 7.74 -1.83
N GLY A 109 -22.38 8.14 -1.74
CA GLY A 109 -23.05 8.97 -2.76
C GLY A 109 -22.60 10.43 -2.76
N ILE A 110 -21.40 10.73 -2.25
CA ILE A 110 -20.88 12.08 -2.14
C ILE A 110 -20.23 12.43 -3.48
N LEU A 111 -20.93 13.22 -4.25
CA LEU A 111 -20.46 13.78 -5.50
C LEU A 111 -20.43 15.29 -5.35
N GLU A 112 -19.31 15.88 -5.78
CA GLU A 112 -19.16 17.33 -5.85
C GLU A 112 -20.21 17.88 -6.82
N LYS A 113 -21.10 18.72 -6.28
CA LYS A 113 -22.18 19.37 -7.06
C LYS A 113 -21.70 20.64 -7.73
N GLU A 114 -20.64 21.23 -7.21
CA GLU A 114 -20.18 22.56 -7.56
C GLU A 114 -18.68 22.52 -7.78
N ASP A 115 -18.21 23.31 -8.74
CA ASP A 115 -16.79 23.55 -8.98
C ASP A 115 -16.22 24.40 -7.84
N ILE A 116 -14.99 24.10 -7.40
CA ILE A 116 -14.27 24.84 -6.36
C ILE A 116 -14.19 26.34 -6.69
N HIS A 117 -14.21 26.68 -7.98
CA HIS A 117 -14.18 28.06 -8.46
C HIS A 117 -15.55 28.63 -8.87
N GLY A 118 -16.61 27.81 -8.83
CA GLY A 118 -18.00 28.18 -9.16
C GLY A 118 -18.20 28.69 -10.59
N ARG A 119 -17.25 28.43 -11.51
CA ARG A 119 -17.22 29.06 -12.85
C ARG A 119 -17.35 28.08 -14.00
N ALA A 120 -17.08 26.79 -13.77
CA ALA A 120 -17.03 25.79 -14.84
C ALA A 120 -18.36 25.53 -15.57
N TYR A 121 -19.52 25.78 -14.92
CA TYR A 121 -20.83 25.31 -15.39
C TYR A 121 -21.82 26.42 -15.76
N GLY A 122 -21.35 27.65 -15.99
CA GLY A 122 -22.20 28.75 -16.47
C GLY A 122 -23.34 29.13 -15.52
N GLY A 123 -23.17 28.93 -14.21
CA GLY A 123 -24.18 29.19 -13.18
C GLY A 123 -25.11 28.02 -12.87
N LEU A 124 -24.94 26.87 -13.52
CA LEU A 124 -25.62 25.61 -13.18
C LEU A 124 -24.81 24.80 -12.17
N ASN A 125 -25.45 23.88 -11.45
CA ASN A 125 -24.70 22.85 -10.73
C ASN A 125 -24.23 21.74 -11.71
N PHE A 126 -23.22 20.96 -11.30
CA PHE A 126 -22.62 19.89 -12.09
C PHE A 126 -23.67 18.91 -12.64
N PHE A 127 -24.69 18.57 -11.85
CA PHE A 127 -25.72 17.62 -12.27
C PHE A 127 -26.72 18.18 -13.28
N GLU A 128 -27.09 19.45 -13.14
CA GLU A 128 -27.92 20.17 -14.10
C GLU A 128 -27.20 20.30 -15.44
N PHE A 129 -25.93 20.69 -15.41
CA PHE A 129 -25.09 20.76 -16.60
C PHE A 129 -24.96 19.38 -17.26
N ALA A 130 -24.60 18.35 -16.49
CA ALA A 130 -24.46 17.00 -17.02
C ALA A 130 -25.76 16.44 -17.61
N LYS A 131 -26.92 16.79 -17.03
CA LYS A 131 -28.23 16.40 -17.56
C LYS A 131 -28.53 17.08 -18.90
N LEU A 132 -28.14 18.34 -19.08
CA LEU A 132 -28.27 19.05 -20.37
C LEU A 132 -27.42 18.38 -21.45
N GLU A 133 -26.22 17.91 -21.09
CA GLU A 133 -25.32 17.15 -21.95
C GLU A 133 -25.75 15.68 -22.15
N GLY A 134 -26.91 15.27 -21.62
CA GLY A 134 -27.48 13.94 -21.83
C GLY A 134 -26.94 12.84 -20.91
N PHE A 135 -26.16 13.18 -19.89
CA PHE A 135 -25.65 12.21 -18.92
C PHE A 135 -26.60 11.99 -17.75
N GLN A 136 -26.62 10.76 -17.22
CA GLN A 136 -27.40 10.41 -16.04
C GLN A 136 -26.55 10.60 -14.78
N ARG A 137 -27.17 11.06 -13.69
CA ARG A 137 -26.49 11.29 -12.40
C ARG A 137 -25.70 10.07 -11.91
N LYS A 138 -26.26 8.87 -12.07
CA LYS A 138 -25.63 7.60 -11.69
C LYS A 138 -24.29 7.36 -12.39
N THR A 139 -24.09 7.87 -13.60
CA THR A 139 -22.86 7.67 -14.37
C THR A 139 -21.66 8.36 -13.72
N PHE A 140 -21.89 9.32 -12.83
CA PHE A 140 -20.85 10.09 -12.15
C PHE A 140 -20.48 9.55 -10.77
N SER A 141 -21.25 8.60 -10.24
CA SER A 141 -21.00 8.00 -8.94
C SER A 141 -20.56 6.55 -9.06
N ILE A 142 -19.82 6.11 -8.05
CA ILE A 142 -19.31 4.74 -7.97
C ILE A 142 -20.48 3.73 -7.91
N ASP A 143 -21.64 4.13 -7.37
CA ASP A 143 -22.87 3.32 -7.35
C ASP A 143 -23.45 3.01 -8.75
N GLY A 144 -23.10 3.80 -9.77
CA GLY A 144 -23.53 3.57 -11.15
C GLY A 144 -22.73 2.49 -11.87
N PHE A 145 -21.59 2.08 -11.31
CA PHE A 145 -20.85 0.93 -11.81
C PHE A 145 -21.58 -0.37 -11.47
N SER A 146 -21.49 -1.37 -12.36
CA SER A 146 -21.95 -2.71 -12.03
C SER A 146 -21.15 -3.24 -10.84
N GLN A 147 -21.75 -4.17 -10.08
CA GLN A 147 -21.08 -4.82 -8.97
C GLN A 147 -19.76 -5.48 -9.40
N SER A 148 -19.75 -6.14 -10.57
CA SER A 148 -18.54 -6.75 -11.12
C SER A 148 -17.42 -5.75 -11.40
N THR A 149 -17.74 -4.54 -11.88
CA THR A 149 -16.75 -3.47 -12.08
C THR A 149 -16.21 -2.97 -10.76
N ARG A 150 -17.07 -2.76 -9.75
CA ARG A 150 -16.64 -2.37 -8.40
C ARG A 150 -15.73 -3.43 -7.78
N ASP A 151 -16.08 -4.69 -7.92
CA ASP A 151 -15.27 -5.82 -7.43
C ASP A 151 -13.89 -5.93 -8.12
N ALA A 152 -13.81 -5.56 -9.40
CA ALA A 152 -12.55 -5.52 -10.14
C ALA A 152 -11.66 -4.34 -9.73
N LEU A 153 -12.27 -3.19 -9.40
CA LEU A 153 -11.55 -1.96 -9.05
C LEU A 153 -11.14 -1.90 -7.57
N LYS A 154 -11.88 -2.57 -6.68
CA LYS A 154 -11.62 -2.52 -5.24
C LYS A 154 -10.31 -3.18 -4.83
N PHE A 155 -9.80 -4.11 -5.64
CA PHE A 155 -8.53 -4.79 -5.38
C PHE A 155 -7.48 -4.41 -6.41
N GLU A 156 -6.31 -3.98 -5.94
CA GLU A 156 -5.14 -3.81 -6.78
C GLU A 156 -4.05 -4.78 -6.31
N ASN A 157 -3.63 -5.69 -7.20
CA ASN A 157 -2.59 -6.67 -6.89
C ASN A 157 -1.43 -6.50 -7.85
N GLN A 158 -0.24 -6.23 -7.33
CA GLN A 158 0.96 -5.96 -8.12
C GLN A 158 2.15 -6.77 -7.62
N LEU A 159 2.64 -7.68 -8.47
CA LEU A 159 3.96 -8.27 -8.33
C LEU A 159 5.01 -7.27 -8.81
N ARG A 160 5.67 -6.57 -7.88
CA ARG A 160 6.62 -5.52 -8.22
C ARG A 160 7.91 -6.14 -8.75
N GLU A 161 8.46 -7.08 -8.01
CA GLU A 161 9.71 -7.77 -8.34
C GLU A 161 9.59 -9.26 -8.00
N ALA A 162 10.18 -10.10 -8.83
CA ALA A 162 10.25 -11.54 -8.64
C ALA A 162 11.42 -12.06 -9.47
N TYR A 163 12.57 -12.30 -8.83
CA TYR A 163 13.77 -12.75 -9.52
C TYR A 163 14.55 -13.75 -8.68
N ALA A 164 15.39 -14.53 -9.37
CA ALA A 164 16.36 -15.41 -8.75
C ALA A 164 17.76 -15.04 -9.21
N ASP A 165 18.68 -14.98 -8.25
CA ASP A 165 20.11 -14.90 -8.47
C ASP A 165 20.71 -16.29 -8.43
N ILE A 166 21.52 -16.60 -9.44
CA ILE A 166 22.15 -17.91 -9.60
C ILE A 166 23.64 -17.67 -9.82
N LYS A 167 24.45 -18.16 -8.87
CA LYS A 167 25.91 -18.12 -8.94
C LYS A 167 26.43 -19.49 -9.35
N PHE A 168 27.18 -19.54 -10.45
CA PHE A 168 27.77 -20.79 -10.93
C PHE A 168 29.06 -21.13 -10.16
N ARG A 169 29.34 -22.42 -10.01
CA ARG A 169 30.58 -22.92 -9.41
C ARG A 169 31.63 -23.10 -10.50
N GLY A 170 32.86 -22.65 -10.24
CA GLY A 170 34.00 -22.82 -11.15
C GLY A 170 34.04 -21.85 -12.33
N ILE A 171 33.04 -20.98 -12.48
CA ILE A 171 32.98 -19.93 -13.50
C ILE A 171 32.57 -18.64 -12.78
N PRO A 172 33.24 -17.49 -13.01
CA PRO A 172 32.89 -16.20 -12.40
C PRO A 172 31.65 -15.58 -13.07
N LEU A 173 30.57 -16.35 -13.20
CA LEU A 173 29.32 -15.95 -13.81
C LEU A 173 28.20 -15.97 -12.76
N THR A 174 27.44 -14.88 -12.70
CA THR A 174 26.19 -14.81 -11.94
C THR A 174 25.10 -14.33 -12.88
N VAL A 175 23.97 -15.03 -12.87
CA VAL A 175 22.82 -14.73 -13.71
C VAL A 175 21.65 -14.39 -12.80
N ARG A 176 21.06 -13.22 -13.03
CA ARG A 176 19.78 -12.82 -12.44
C ARG A 176 18.69 -13.00 -13.48
N ALA A 177 17.66 -13.77 -13.15
CA ALA A 177 16.52 -14.01 -14.04
C ALA A 177 15.21 -13.70 -13.33
N GLY A 178 14.32 -12.97 -14.01
CA GLY A 178 12.98 -12.66 -13.52
C GLY A 178 12.55 -11.22 -13.76
N ARG A 179 11.44 -10.82 -13.13
CA ARG A 179 10.91 -9.47 -13.15
C ARG A 179 11.66 -8.62 -12.12
N GLN A 180 12.31 -7.57 -12.57
CA GLN A 180 13.06 -6.65 -11.71
C GLN A 180 12.92 -5.22 -12.21
N GLN A 181 13.00 -4.27 -11.30
CA GLN A 181 13.17 -2.87 -11.67
C GLN A 181 14.66 -2.60 -11.89
N ILE A 182 15.05 -2.30 -13.13
CA ILE A 182 16.43 -1.93 -13.44
C ILE A 182 16.51 -0.41 -13.55
N VAL A 183 17.35 0.20 -12.72
CA VAL A 183 17.72 1.62 -12.84
C VAL A 183 19.05 1.67 -13.58
N TRP A 184 19.09 2.42 -14.68
CA TRP A 184 20.28 2.59 -15.49
C TRP A 184 20.83 4.01 -15.33
N GLY A 185 22.13 4.16 -15.14
CA GLY A 185 22.85 5.44 -15.06
C GLY A 185 23.08 5.99 -13.64
N GLU A 186 23.98 6.98 -13.53
CA GLU A 186 24.31 7.77 -12.33
C GLU A 186 23.17 8.76 -11.99
N THR A 187 21.93 8.26 -11.89
CA THR A 187 20.72 9.09 -11.69
C THR A 187 20.40 9.34 -10.21
N ASP A 188 21.42 9.34 -9.34
CA ASP A 188 21.26 9.76 -7.95
C ASP A 188 20.96 11.28 -7.85
N ASN A 189 21.45 12.08 -8.81
CA ASN A 189 21.21 13.53 -8.85
C ASN A 189 19.77 13.94 -9.19
N PHE A 190 19.01 13.14 -9.95
CA PHE A 190 17.61 13.48 -10.27
C PHE A 190 16.63 13.13 -9.15
N ARG A 191 17.04 12.29 -8.18
CA ARG A 191 16.24 11.99 -6.98
C ARG A 191 16.31 13.08 -5.92
N MET A 192 17.29 13.99 -6.00
CA MET A 192 17.38 15.16 -5.11
C MET A 192 16.38 16.27 -5.47
N LEU A 193 15.98 16.39 -6.75
CA LEU A 193 15.05 17.44 -7.19
C LEU A 193 13.59 17.18 -6.75
N ASP A 194 13.24 15.95 -6.42
CA ASP A 194 11.88 15.59 -5.94
C ASP A 194 11.72 15.75 -4.41
N ARG A 195 12.78 16.19 -3.71
CA ARG A 195 12.73 16.56 -2.28
C ARG A 195 12.50 18.07 -2.07
N ALA A 196 12.45 18.85 -3.15
CA ALA A 196 12.33 20.31 -3.15
C ALA A 196 10.94 20.81 -3.54
N ASN A 197 9.88 20.00 -3.36
CA ASN A 197 8.52 20.50 -3.37
C ASN A 197 7.83 20.10 -2.04
N PRO A 198 7.91 20.96 -1.00
CA PRO A 198 7.17 20.77 0.25
C PRO A 198 5.65 20.82 0.07
#